data_AF-A0A9Q9HKT1-F1
#
_entry.id   AF-A0A9Q9HKT1-F1
#
_cell.length_a   1.000
_cell.length_b   1.000
_cell.length_c   1.000
_cell.angle_alpha   90.00
_cell.angle_beta   90.00
_cell.angle_gamma   90.00
#
_symmetry.space_group_name_H-M   'P 1'
#
loop_
_entity.id
_entity.type
_entity.pdbx_description
1 polymer ?
#
loop_
_entity_poly.entity_id
_entity_poly.type
_entity_poly.pdbx_seq_one_letter_code
_entity_poly.pdbx_strand_id
1 'polypeptide(L)'
;MNAQNTNTALFIGQPVIFGDMANPDKTGWIADIEEQEGRVFTLGADGMTQQKFRVTVAWDNNTLSRVSEGVARPWIAKAEVRGIEAKIPAVVAELLKEAQTAEQERRELAARERAEREREVSDWRDGIRAKVPAEAKAVIVAEFEQDQSDSMTDYFATTTTKTVILAFSRHTRDLFPEMRKAARNYEATAHLAEAGAVAEHREKYSMGAGYYLKASHHYSDGWKVSKRPITGQSNDPAAYVPFGEWSVPEGQPFATGNAERRTAEPNEAATATDAGGFTIEEHTHTKRGFQMWIVSPKVHAPQETFSAWLATAKERKGWYSRKWGSTPAGFAFKCPEVAKAFADELAG
;
A
#
# COMPACT_ATOMS: atom_id res chain seq x y z
N MET A 1 17.05 47.97 -6.01
CA MET A 1 17.18 49.04 -5.00
C MET A 1 17.57 48.35 -3.70
N ASN A 2 18.79 48.58 -3.23
CA ASN A 2 19.33 47.95 -2.02
C ASN A 2 18.54 48.48 -0.82
N ALA A 3 17.75 47.61 -0.18
CA ALA A 3 17.18 47.88 1.12
C ALA A 3 18.36 48.03 2.09
N GLN A 4 18.72 49.27 2.41
CA GLN A 4 19.64 49.56 3.49
C GLN A 4 19.11 48.85 4.74
N ASN A 5 19.97 48.09 5.42
CA ASN A 5 19.72 47.57 6.76
C ASN A 5 19.36 48.76 7.66
N THR A 6 18.09 49.10 7.74
CA THR A 6 17.60 50.06 8.72
C THR A 6 17.76 49.36 10.06
N ASN A 7 18.81 49.80 10.77
CA ASN A 7 19.12 49.39 12.13
C ASN A 7 18.10 50.00 13.11
N THR A 8 16.83 50.06 12.70
CA THR A 8 15.70 50.53 13.48
C THR A 8 15.54 49.57 14.64
N ALA A 9 15.47 50.13 15.86
CA ALA A 9 15.24 49.36 17.07
C ALA A 9 13.88 48.67 16.96
N LEU A 10 13.83 47.39 17.35
CA LEU A 10 12.58 46.64 17.41
C LEU A 10 11.76 47.14 18.61
N PHE A 11 10.45 47.30 18.45
CA PHE A 11 9.55 47.69 19.53
C PHE A 11 8.18 47.02 19.43
N ILE A 12 7.50 46.89 20.57
CA ILE A 12 6.15 46.33 20.65
C ILE A 12 5.16 47.24 19.93
N GLY A 13 4.37 46.68 19.03
CA GLY A 13 3.44 47.40 18.18
C GLY A 13 4.03 47.94 16.89
N GLN A 14 5.29 47.60 16.58
CA GLN A 14 5.87 47.85 15.27
C GLN A 14 5.13 47.04 14.19
N PRO A 15 4.70 47.66 13.08
CA PRO A 15 3.95 46.99 12.04
C PRO A 15 4.85 46.12 11.17
N VAL A 16 4.29 45.02 10.66
CA VAL A 16 4.93 44.10 9.72
C VAL A 16 3.96 43.69 8.63
N ILE A 17 4.46 43.51 7.41
CA ILE A 17 3.70 42.92 6.30
C ILE A 17 4.44 41.69 5.80
N PHE A 18 3.77 40.54 5.84
CA PHE A 18 4.19 39.34 5.14
C PHE A 18 3.33 39.15 3.89
N GLY A 19 3.95 38.78 2.77
CA GLY A 19 3.24 38.48 1.54
C GLY A 19 3.67 37.12 1.02
N ASP A 20 2.72 36.20 0.88
CA ASP A 20 2.89 34.99 0.07
C ASP A 20 1.93 35.03 -1.13
N MET A 21 1.96 34.00 -1.99
CA MET A 21 1.08 33.94 -3.16
C MET A 21 -0.43 33.85 -2.80
N ALA A 22 -0.77 33.45 -1.58
CA ALA A 22 -2.15 33.29 -1.13
C ALA A 22 -2.68 34.53 -0.39
N ASN A 23 -1.80 35.30 0.25
CA ASN A 23 -2.13 36.52 0.97
C ASN A 23 -1.01 37.57 0.79
N PRO A 24 -1.09 38.41 -0.27
CA PRO A 24 0.03 39.25 -0.70
C PRO A 24 0.40 40.36 0.29
N ASP A 25 -0.49 40.75 1.21
CA ASP A 25 -0.28 41.84 2.16
C ASP A 25 -0.88 41.53 3.55
N LYS A 26 -0.57 40.35 4.10
CA LYS A 26 -0.94 39.96 5.48
C LYS A 26 -0.27 40.91 6.48
N THR A 27 -1.07 41.62 7.27
CA THR A 27 -0.60 42.66 8.18
C THR A 27 -0.57 42.17 9.63
N GLY A 28 0.45 42.55 10.38
CA GLY A 28 0.62 42.18 11.77
C GLY A 28 1.43 43.20 12.56
N TRP A 29 1.57 42.96 13.85
CA TRP A 29 2.35 43.80 14.76
C TRP A 29 3.22 42.95 15.68
N ILE A 30 4.41 43.46 15.98
CA ILE A 30 5.32 42.82 16.94
C ILE A 30 4.67 42.84 18.33
N ALA A 31 4.37 41.67 18.86
CA ALA A 31 3.69 41.48 20.13
C ALA A 31 4.62 41.08 21.27
N ASP A 32 5.79 40.52 20.96
CA ASP A 32 6.80 40.18 21.94
C ASP A 32 8.20 40.15 21.32
N ILE A 33 9.23 40.44 22.13
CA ILE A 33 10.64 40.47 21.72
C ILE A 33 11.46 39.79 22.81
N GLU A 34 12.00 38.62 22.51
CA GLU A 34 12.82 37.82 23.41
C GLU A 34 14.28 37.85 22.95
N GLU A 35 15.23 37.89 23.89
CA GLU A 35 16.64 37.62 23.58
C GLU A 35 16.82 36.14 23.23
N GLN A 36 17.54 35.85 22.14
CA GLN A 36 17.83 34.48 21.76
C GLN A 36 18.90 33.89 22.67
N GLU A 37 18.57 32.80 23.36
CA GLU A 37 19.54 32.02 24.11
C GLU A 37 20.46 31.25 23.16
N GLY A 38 21.77 31.46 23.29
CA GLY A 38 22.78 30.78 22.47
C GLY A 38 23.13 31.47 21.16
N ARG A 39 23.95 30.81 20.33
CA ARG A 39 24.43 31.36 19.05
C ARG A 39 23.55 30.88 17.89
N VAL A 40 22.45 31.58 17.64
CA VAL A 40 21.57 31.31 16.48
C VAL A 40 22.06 32.11 15.28
N PHE A 41 22.28 31.45 14.15
CA PHE A 41 22.66 32.09 12.89
C PHE A 41 21.57 31.86 11.84
N THR A 42 21.36 32.84 10.96
CA THR A 42 20.47 32.71 9.81
C THR A 42 21.29 33.01 8.55
N LEU A 43 21.14 32.16 7.53
CA LEU A 43 21.75 32.36 6.22
C LEU A 43 20.78 33.18 5.36
N GLY A 44 21.18 34.41 5.01
CA GLY A 44 20.42 35.30 4.15
C GLY A 44 21.22 35.74 2.91
N ALA A 45 20.67 36.69 2.15
CA ALA A 45 21.33 37.27 0.97
C ALA A 45 22.71 37.88 1.30
N ASP A 46 22.88 38.37 2.53
CA ASP A 46 24.12 38.97 3.03
C ASP A 46 25.03 37.96 3.77
N GLY A 47 24.75 36.66 3.66
CA GLY A 47 25.52 35.58 4.30
C GLY A 47 24.98 35.17 5.68
N MET A 48 25.85 34.57 6.50
CA MET A 48 25.48 34.10 7.85
C MET A 48 25.48 35.26 8.85
N THR A 49 24.31 35.60 9.38
CA THR A 49 24.15 36.65 10.39
C THR A 49 23.71 36.04 11.71
N GLN A 50 24.41 36.38 12.80
CA GLN A 50 23.97 36.02 14.15
C GLN A 50 22.71 36.79 14.52
N GLN A 51 21.71 36.08 15.03
CA GLN A 51 20.44 36.64 15.48
C GLN A 51 20.50 36.89 16.98
N LYS A 52 20.13 38.09 17.41
CA LYS A 52 20.09 38.48 18.83
C LYS A 52 18.70 38.36 19.42
N PHE A 53 17.68 38.61 18.61
CA PHE A 53 16.29 38.61 19.07
C PHE A 53 15.41 37.62 18.33
N ARG A 54 14.43 37.09 19.06
CA ARG A 54 13.25 36.42 18.53
C ARG A 54 12.07 37.36 18.70
N VAL A 55 11.24 37.42 17.66
CA VAL A 55 10.09 38.31 17.61
C VAL A 55 8.84 37.45 17.45
N THR A 56 7.84 37.69 18.29
CA THR A 56 6.49 37.17 18.10
C THR A 56 5.66 38.23 17.40
N VAL A 57 5.09 37.89 16.25
CA VAL A 57 4.16 38.73 15.50
C VAL A 57 2.75 38.22 15.73
N ALA A 58 1.84 39.12 16.12
CA ALA A 58 0.40 38.89 16.09
C ALA A 58 -0.17 39.44 14.77
N TRP A 59 -0.77 38.57 13.97
CA TRP A 59 -1.38 38.92 12.69
C TRP A 59 -2.85 39.30 12.86
N ASP A 60 -3.36 40.12 11.94
CA ASP A 60 -4.77 40.53 11.86
C ASP A 60 -5.78 39.37 11.74
N ASN A 61 -5.33 38.19 11.33
CA ASN A 61 -6.15 37.00 11.14
C ASN A 61 -6.07 35.99 12.30
N ASN A 62 -5.74 36.45 13.51
CA ASN A 62 -5.65 35.63 14.73
C ASN A 62 -4.67 34.44 14.61
N THR A 63 -3.56 34.67 13.90
CA THR A 63 -2.43 33.76 13.85
C THR A 63 -1.19 34.41 14.44
N LEU A 64 -0.23 33.58 14.85
CA LEU A 64 1.04 34.01 15.40
C LEU A 64 2.19 33.55 14.51
N SER A 65 3.29 34.29 14.52
CA SER A 65 4.56 33.82 13.98
C SER A 65 5.69 34.18 14.92
N ARG A 66 6.53 33.19 15.23
CA ARG A 66 7.75 33.38 16.03
C ARG A 66 8.94 33.25 15.11
N VAL A 67 9.62 34.35 14.85
CA VAL A 67 10.71 34.42 13.87
C VAL A 67 11.93 35.14 14.44
N SER A 68 13.08 34.99 13.81
CA SER A 68 14.25 35.80 14.15
C SER A 68 14.10 37.24 13.64
N GLU A 69 14.84 38.17 14.25
CA GLU A 69 14.86 39.56 13.79
C GLU A 69 15.24 39.70 12.31
N GLY A 70 16.17 38.88 11.81
CA GLY A 70 16.60 38.92 10.41
C GLY A 70 15.48 38.54 9.43
N VAL A 71 14.57 37.66 9.85
CA VAL A 71 13.38 37.31 9.06
C VAL A 71 12.30 38.40 9.17
N ALA A 72 12.16 39.05 10.33
CA ALA A 72 11.17 40.11 10.54
C ALA A 72 11.55 41.44 9.85
N ARG A 73 12.86 41.78 9.75
CA ARG A 73 13.34 43.06 9.20
C ARG A 73 12.80 43.38 7.79
N PRO A 74 12.83 42.47 6.81
CA PRO A 74 12.20 42.72 5.51
C PRO A 74 10.70 43.01 5.59
N TRP A 75 9.98 42.38 6.53
CA TRP A 75 8.55 42.59 6.72
C TRP A 75 8.23 43.96 7.32
N ILE A 76 9.09 44.43 8.24
CA ILE A 76 9.04 45.78 8.81
C ILE A 76 9.28 46.81 7.71
N ALA A 77 10.35 46.66 6.93
CA ALA A 77 10.67 47.58 5.83
C ALA A 77 9.53 47.65 4.80
N LYS A 78 8.88 46.52 4.51
CA LYS A 78 7.69 46.48 3.65
C LYS A 78 6.52 47.24 4.27
N ALA A 79 6.27 47.09 5.57
CA ALA A 79 5.21 47.82 6.27
C ALA A 79 5.45 49.34 6.29
N GLU A 80 6.70 49.78 6.46
CA GLU A 80 7.11 51.18 6.38
C GLU A 80 6.82 51.78 4.99
N VAL A 81 7.21 51.07 3.92
CA VAL A 81 6.92 51.49 2.53
C VAL A 81 5.42 51.61 2.26
N ARG A 82 4.61 50.77 2.92
CA ARG A 82 3.15 50.77 2.78
C ARG A 82 2.43 51.74 3.72
N GLY A 83 3.16 52.44 4.60
CA GLY A 83 2.59 53.42 5.51
C GLY A 83 1.67 52.82 6.57
N ILE A 84 1.92 51.59 7.01
CA ILE A 84 1.13 50.97 8.09
C ILE A 84 1.49 51.64 9.41
N GLU A 85 0.47 52.01 10.19
CA GLU A 85 0.64 52.63 11.49
C GLU A 85 1.01 51.61 12.58
N ALA A 86 1.86 52.05 13.51
CA ALA A 86 2.15 51.31 14.72
C ALA A 86 0.93 51.25 15.65
N LYS A 87 0.77 50.15 16.38
CA LYS A 87 -0.26 50.00 17.41
C LYS A 87 0.33 50.23 18.79
N ILE A 88 -0.47 50.75 19.71
CA ILE A 88 -0.06 50.87 21.10
C ILE A 88 0.07 49.47 21.75
N PRO A 89 0.98 49.28 22.73
CA PRO A 89 1.19 47.98 23.36
C PRO A 89 -0.06 47.32 23.91
N ALA A 90 -1.01 48.10 24.45
CA ALA A 90 -2.27 47.57 24.97
C ALA A 90 -3.14 46.88 23.89
N VAL A 91 -3.23 47.48 22.68
CA VAL A 91 -4.00 46.88 21.57
C VAL A 91 -3.30 45.61 21.08
N VAL A 92 -1.97 45.63 21.03
CA VAL A 92 -1.18 44.47 20.58
C VAL A 92 -1.25 43.32 21.59
N ALA A 93 -1.32 43.62 22.89
CA ALA A 93 -1.53 42.62 23.92
C ALA A 93 -2.89 41.90 23.77
N GLU A 94 -3.95 42.63 23.42
CA GLU A 94 -5.25 42.00 23.11
C GLU A 94 -5.17 41.15 21.82
N LEU A 95 -4.54 41.64 20.75
CA LEU A 95 -4.32 40.83 19.53
C LEU A 95 -3.53 39.55 19.81
N LEU A 96 -2.49 39.63 20.66
CA LEU A 96 -1.72 38.48 21.08
C LEU A 96 -2.60 37.47 21.82
N LYS A 97 -3.42 37.95 22.77
CA LYS A 97 -4.33 37.11 23.55
C LYS A 97 -5.37 36.43 22.66
N GLU A 98 -6.00 37.16 21.75
CA GLU A 98 -6.97 36.59 20.79
C GLU A 98 -6.33 35.52 19.91
N ALA A 99 -5.14 35.78 19.39
CA ALA A 99 -4.41 34.82 18.56
C ALA A 99 -3.96 33.57 19.35
N GLN A 100 -3.57 33.72 20.62
CA GLN A 100 -3.25 32.59 21.51
C GLN A 100 -4.49 31.74 21.82
N THR A 101 -5.63 32.38 22.13
CA THR A 101 -6.91 31.68 22.34
C THR A 101 -7.30 30.90 21.09
N ALA A 102 -7.22 31.53 19.90
CA ALA A 102 -7.54 30.87 18.65
C ALA A 102 -6.58 29.71 18.31
N GLU A 103 -5.29 29.82 18.63
CA GLU A 103 -4.34 28.71 18.48
C GLU A 103 -4.66 27.55 19.42
N GLN A 104 -5.01 27.84 20.67
CA GLN A 104 -5.40 26.84 21.64
C GLN A 104 -6.68 26.12 21.23
N GLU A 105 -7.71 26.84 20.79
CA GLU A 105 -8.96 26.27 20.28
C GLU A 105 -8.71 25.37 19.05
N ARG A 106 -7.90 25.82 18.08
CA ARG A 106 -7.49 24.99 16.92
C ARG A 106 -6.75 23.73 17.35
N ARG A 107 -5.85 23.84 18.32
CA ARG A 107 -5.09 22.70 18.87
C ARG A 107 -6.00 21.72 19.59
N GLU A 108 -6.95 22.22 20.39
CA GLU A 108 -7.93 21.41 21.09
C GLU A 108 -8.88 20.72 20.14
N LEU A 109 -9.40 21.42 19.13
CA LEU A 109 -10.24 20.84 18.08
C LEU A 109 -9.48 19.71 17.36
N ALA A 110 -8.26 19.99 16.87
CA ALA A 110 -7.44 18.99 16.21
C ALA A 110 -7.07 17.81 17.13
N ALA A 111 -6.91 18.04 18.43
CA ALA A 111 -6.69 16.97 19.41
C ALA A 111 -7.95 16.13 19.65
N ARG A 112 -9.13 16.76 19.73
CA ARG A 112 -10.42 16.08 19.85
C ARG A 112 -10.71 15.23 18.60
N GLU A 113 -10.53 15.79 17.41
CA GLU A 113 -10.69 15.06 16.14
C GLU A 113 -9.75 13.85 16.03
N ARG A 114 -8.47 14.02 16.41
CA ARG A 114 -7.52 12.89 16.48
C ARG A 114 -7.97 11.84 17.48
N ALA A 115 -8.37 12.24 18.68
CA ALA A 115 -8.80 11.31 19.72
C ALA A 115 -10.10 10.57 19.34
N GLU A 116 -11.04 11.24 18.66
CA GLU A 116 -12.25 10.63 18.12
C GLU A 116 -11.92 9.62 17.02
N ARG A 117 -11.05 9.99 16.08
CA ARG A 117 -10.57 9.08 15.03
C ARG A 117 -9.85 7.86 15.60
N GLU A 118 -9.01 8.04 16.60
CA GLU A 118 -8.31 6.96 17.30
C GLU A 118 -9.29 6.01 18.00
N ARG A 119 -10.33 6.55 18.66
CA ARG A 119 -11.41 5.77 19.27
C ARG A 119 -12.19 4.97 18.23
N GLU A 120 -12.61 5.61 17.15
CA GLU A 120 -13.32 4.95 16.05
C GLU A 120 -12.50 3.79 15.46
N VAL A 121 -11.21 4.01 15.22
CA VAL A 121 -10.30 2.98 14.72
C VAL A 121 -10.12 1.85 15.75
N SER A 122 -10.05 2.18 17.04
CA SER A 122 -9.96 1.19 18.11
C SER A 122 -11.22 0.32 18.21
N ASP A 123 -12.40 0.95 18.26
CA ASP A 123 -13.69 0.26 18.37
C ASP A 123 -13.94 -0.63 17.14
N TRP A 124 -13.62 -0.12 15.94
CA TRP A 124 -13.67 -0.90 14.71
C TRP A 124 -12.73 -2.11 14.76
N ARG A 125 -11.50 -1.92 15.26
CA ARG A 125 -10.50 -3.00 15.37
C ARG A 125 -10.97 -4.10 16.32
N ASP A 126 -11.54 -3.72 17.45
CA ASP A 126 -12.11 -4.70 18.39
C ASP A 126 -13.30 -5.44 17.77
N GLY A 127 -14.13 -4.76 16.96
CA GLY A 127 -15.24 -5.36 16.23
C GLY A 127 -14.83 -6.38 15.16
N ILE A 128 -13.65 -6.24 14.53
CA ILE A 128 -13.15 -7.20 13.54
C ILE A 128 -12.28 -8.31 14.13
N ARG A 129 -11.84 -8.18 15.39
CA ARG A 129 -10.88 -9.11 16.03
C ARG A 129 -11.28 -10.57 15.90
N ALA A 130 -12.56 -10.90 16.14
CA ALA A 130 -13.08 -12.26 16.01
C ALA A 130 -13.27 -12.72 14.55
N LYS A 131 -13.32 -11.79 13.59
CA LYS A 131 -13.49 -12.06 12.15
C LYS A 131 -12.16 -12.33 11.45
N VAL A 132 -11.03 -11.92 12.03
CA VAL A 132 -9.70 -12.17 11.47
C VAL A 132 -9.32 -13.65 11.69
N PRO A 133 -9.07 -14.44 10.64
CA PRO A 133 -8.71 -15.84 10.81
C PRO A 133 -7.35 -16.01 11.48
N ALA A 134 -7.25 -16.93 12.45
CA ALA A 134 -5.99 -17.20 13.18
C ALA A 134 -4.83 -17.67 12.27
N GLU A 135 -5.14 -18.34 11.15
CA GLU A 135 -4.14 -18.79 10.18
C GLU A 135 -3.75 -17.72 9.14
N ALA A 136 -4.33 -16.52 9.20
CA ALA A 136 -4.03 -15.46 8.25
C ALA A 136 -2.59 -14.96 8.43
N LYS A 137 -1.83 -15.00 7.34
CA LYS A 137 -0.46 -14.45 7.27
C LYS A 137 -0.42 -13.07 6.61
N ALA A 138 -1.48 -12.72 5.89
CA ALA A 138 -1.61 -11.45 5.19
C ALA A 138 -3.10 -11.11 4.98
N VAL A 139 -3.38 -9.83 4.81
CA VAL A 139 -4.66 -9.28 4.38
C VAL A 139 -4.54 -8.77 2.95
N ILE A 140 -5.56 -8.95 2.13
CA ILE A 140 -5.67 -8.38 0.79
C ILE A 140 -6.68 -7.25 0.85
N VAL A 141 -6.25 -6.06 0.44
CA VAL A 141 -7.02 -4.83 0.55
C VAL A 141 -7.13 -4.15 -0.80
N ALA A 142 -8.25 -3.47 -1.02
CA ALA A 142 -8.42 -2.52 -2.10
C ALA A 142 -8.38 -1.10 -1.56
N GLU A 143 -7.54 -0.27 -2.15
CA GLU A 143 -7.40 1.15 -1.83
C GLU A 143 -7.78 1.97 -3.05
N PHE A 144 -8.69 2.92 -2.90
CA PHE A 144 -8.97 3.89 -3.95
C PHE A 144 -7.96 5.03 -3.82
N GLU A 145 -7.05 5.08 -4.78
CA GLU A 145 -6.08 6.16 -4.91
C GLU A 145 -6.72 7.28 -5.74
N GLN A 146 -6.67 8.50 -5.23
CA GLN A 146 -7.05 9.72 -5.95
C GLN A 146 -5.78 10.49 -6.35
N ASP A 147 -5.70 10.91 -7.60
CA ASP A 147 -4.62 11.70 -8.16
C ASP A 147 -4.55 13.08 -7.48
N GLN A 148 -3.35 13.46 -7.07
CA GLN A 148 -3.00 14.75 -6.49
C GLN A 148 -1.85 15.40 -7.28
N SER A 149 -1.64 14.95 -8.51
CA SER A 149 -0.56 15.43 -9.35
C SER A 149 -0.82 16.84 -9.84
N ASP A 150 0.22 17.66 -9.81
CA ASP A 150 0.28 18.97 -10.42
C ASP A 150 1.35 18.96 -11.51
N SER A 151 0.89 18.80 -12.75
CA SER A 151 1.74 18.80 -13.94
C SER A 151 2.53 20.09 -14.16
N MET A 152 2.10 21.22 -13.56
CA MET A 152 2.81 22.50 -13.69
C MET A 152 4.04 22.58 -12.77
N THR A 153 4.03 21.84 -11.66
CA THR A 153 5.10 21.86 -10.65
C THR A 153 5.95 20.59 -10.62
N ASP A 154 5.74 19.67 -11.58
CA ASP A 154 6.39 18.35 -11.62
C ASP A 154 6.13 17.53 -10.33
N TYR A 155 4.98 17.78 -9.69
CA TYR A 155 4.58 17.12 -8.46
C TYR A 155 3.63 15.97 -8.79
N PHE A 156 4.05 14.73 -8.49
CA PHE A 156 3.23 13.53 -8.73
C PHE A 156 2.96 12.80 -7.43
N ALA A 157 1.69 12.76 -7.03
CA ALA A 157 1.26 12.13 -5.79
C ALA A 157 -0.15 11.56 -5.93
N THR A 158 -0.45 10.58 -5.08
CA THR A 158 -1.80 10.03 -4.90
C THR A 158 -2.13 9.94 -3.43
N THR A 159 -3.40 10.12 -3.07
CA THR A 159 -3.89 9.92 -1.70
C THR A 159 -4.93 8.81 -1.66
N THR A 160 -4.88 7.97 -0.62
CA THR A 160 -5.88 6.91 -0.41
C THR A 160 -7.11 7.51 0.27
N THR A 161 -8.24 7.53 -0.41
CA THR A 161 -9.50 8.07 0.14
C THR A 161 -10.44 6.99 0.67
N LYS A 162 -10.29 5.74 0.20
CA LYS A 162 -11.09 4.61 0.64
C LYS A 162 -10.25 3.34 0.74
N THR A 163 -10.49 2.56 1.79
CA THR A 163 -9.87 1.25 2.03
C THR A 163 -10.95 0.20 2.23
N VAL A 164 -10.83 -0.94 1.57
CA VAL A 164 -11.76 -2.07 1.65
C VAL A 164 -10.98 -3.36 1.91
N ILE A 165 -11.37 -4.12 2.91
CA ILE A 165 -10.81 -5.43 3.24
C ILE A 165 -11.51 -6.48 2.37
N LEU A 166 -10.75 -7.12 1.47
CA LEU A 166 -11.32 -8.02 0.46
C LEU A 166 -11.23 -9.49 0.87
N ALA A 167 -10.10 -9.91 1.44
CA ALA A 167 -9.85 -11.29 1.86
C ALA A 167 -8.59 -11.39 2.73
N PHE A 168 -8.35 -12.56 3.31
CA PHE A 168 -7.11 -12.95 3.97
C PHE A 168 -6.32 -13.96 3.12
N SER A 169 -5.05 -14.13 3.45
CA SER A 169 -4.14 -15.04 2.77
C SER A 169 -3.39 -15.92 3.76
N ARG A 170 -3.27 -17.20 3.44
CA ARG A 170 -2.42 -18.17 4.16
C ARG A 170 -0.95 -18.12 3.71
N HIS A 171 -0.65 -17.36 2.67
CA HIS A 171 0.67 -17.23 2.07
C HIS A 171 1.30 -15.86 2.37
N THR A 172 2.62 -15.87 2.57
CA THR A 172 3.45 -14.65 2.71
C THR A 172 3.94 -14.13 1.37
N ARG A 173 3.75 -14.88 0.29
CA ARG A 173 4.14 -14.48 -1.07
C ARG A 173 3.08 -13.58 -1.68
N ASP A 174 3.54 -12.60 -2.45
CA ASP A 174 2.67 -11.75 -3.27
C ASP A 174 2.26 -12.51 -4.54
N LEU A 175 1.03 -13.03 -4.54
CA LEU A 175 0.48 -13.81 -5.64
C LEU A 175 -0.67 -13.03 -6.29
N PHE A 176 -0.49 -12.57 -7.54
CA PHE A 176 -1.56 -11.95 -8.33
C PHE A 176 -2.81 -12.81 -8.46
N PRO A 177 -2.73 -14.16 -8.60
CA PRO A 177 -3.93 -14.98 -8.60
C PRO A 177 -4.78 -14.87 -7.32
N GLU A 178 -4.17 -14.64 -6.15
CA GLU A 178 -4.93 -14.41 -4.91
C GLU A 178 -5.56 -13.02 -4.91
N MET A 179 -4.80 -12.00 -5.32
CA MET A 179 -5.31 -10.63 -5.42
C MET A 179 -6.49 -10.52 -6.39
N ARG A 180 -6.43 -11.19 -7.55
CA ARG A 180 -7.52 -11.22 -8.55
C ARG A 180 -8.79 -11.85 -7.99
N LYS A 181 -8.66 -12.86 -7.14
CA LYS A 181 -9.82 -13.51 -6.52
C LYS A 181 -10.44 -12.67 -5.44
N ALA A 182 -9.61 -12.08 -4.58
CA ALA A 182 -10.06 -11.13 -3.59
C ALA A 182 -10.77 -9.94 -4.24
N ALA A 183 -10.28 -9.47 -5.40
CA ALA A 183 -10.91 -8.37 -6.14
C ALA A 183 -12.35 -8.67 -6.59
N ARG A 184 -12.78 -9.94 -6.70
CA ARG A 184 -14.18 -10.28 -6.99
C ARG A 184 -15.13 -10.04 -5.82
N ASN A 185 -14.59 -9.91 -4.59
CA ASN A 185 -15.39 -9.79 -3.39
C ASN A 185 -15.98 -8.38 -3.21
N TYR A 186 -15.60 -7.41 -4.05
CA TYR A 186 -16.10 -6.04 -4.00
C TYR A 186 -16.37 -5.54 -5.43
N GLU A 187 -17.57 -5.05 -5.69
CA GLU A 187 -18.05 -4.72 -7.05
C GLU A 187 -17.10 -3.77 -7.78
N ALA A 188 -16.62 -2.72 -7.11
CA ALA A 188 -15.79 -1.70 -7.76
C ALA A 188 -14.40 -2.21 -8.16
N THR A 189 -13.92 -3.32 -7.59
CA THR A 189 -12.62 -3.93 -7.93
C THR A 189 -12.75 -5.17 -8.81
N ALA A 190 -13.97 -5.65 -9.09
CA ALA A 190 -14.22 -6.89 -9.84
C ALA A 190 -13.57 -6.90 -11.22
N HIS A 191 -13.49 -5.75 -11.90
CA HIS A 191 -12.82 -5.60 -13.19
C HIS A 191 -11.32 -5.96 -13.15
N LEU A 192 -10.65 -5.82 -12.00
CA LEU A 192 -9.24 -6.20 -11.82
C LEU A 192 -9.05 -7.72 -11.74
N ALA A 193 -10.09 -8.48 -11.45
CA ALA A 193 -10.02 -9.94 -11.44
C ALA A 193 -9.70 -10.50 -12.82
N GLU A 194 -10.29 -9.92 -13.87
CA GLU A 194 -10.16 -10.35 -15.27
C GLU A 194 -9.18 -9.49 -16.08
N ALA A 195 -8.63 -8.43 -15.50
CA ALA A 195 -7.70 -7.55 -16.19
C ALA A 195 -6.46 -8.31 -16.71
N GLY A 196 -5.88 -7.87 -17.82
CA GLY A 196 -4.68 -8.49 -18.39
C GLY A 196 -3.44 -8.36 -17.50
N ALA A 197 -2.30 -8.86 -17.99
CA ALA A 197 -1.01 -8.75 -17.30
C ALA A 197 -0.54 -7.30 -17.11
N VAL A 198 -1.03 -6.36 -17.92
CA VAL A 198 -0.73 -4.92 -17.82
C VAL A 198 -1.22 -4.30 -16.50
N ALA A 199 -2.20 -4.92 -15.85
CA ALA A 199 -2.67 -4.48 -14.55
C ALA A 199 -1.83 -5.02 -13.37
N GLU A 200 -0.85 -5.90 -13.63
CA GLU A 200 0.03 -6.46 -12.61
C GLU A 200 1.31 -5.63 -12.46
N HIS A 201 1.36 -4.82 -11.41
CA HIS A 201 2.52 -4.00 -11.11
C HIS A 201 3.47 -4.74 -10.18
N ARG A 202 4.75 -4.82 -10.57
CA ARG A 202 5.79 -5.66 -9.93
C ARG A 202 6.97 -4.83 -9.44
N GLU A 203 6.70 -3.86 -8.59
CA GLU A 203 7.62 -2.79 -8.22
C GLU A 203 8.34 -3.08 -6.90
N LYS A 204 9.08 -4.20 -6.84
CA LYS A 204 9.83 -4.60 -5.63
C LYS A 204 11.26 -4.04 -5.62
N TYR A 205 11.40 -2.73 -5.77
CA TYR A 205 12.65 -1.99 -5.62
C TYR A 205 12.50 -0.90 -4.54
N SER A 206 13.60 -0.28 -4.10
CA SER A 206 13.64 0.59 -2.90
C SER A 206 12.67 1.78 -2.90
N MET A 207 12.13 2.15 -4.06
CA MET A 207 11.18 3.25 -4.26
C MET A 207 9.88 2.83 -4.95
N GLY A 208 9.68 1.51 -5.12
CA GLY A 208 8.51 0.98 -5.83
C GLY A 208 7.33 0.77 -4.89
N ALA A 209 6.11 0.78 -5.43
CA ALA A 209 4.89 0.59 -4.65
C ALA A 209 4.56 -0.89 -4.34
N GLY A 210 5.53 -1.80 -4.54
CA GLY A 210 5.38 -3.22 -4.27
C GLY A 210 4.60 -3.97 -5.35
N TYR A 211 3.90 -5.03 -4.96
CA TYR A 211 3.11 -5.86 -5.88
C TYR A 211 1.63 -5.56 -5.71
N TYR A 212 0.97 -5.11 -6.79
CA TYR A 212 -0.43 -4.70 -6.73
C TYR A 212 -1.14 -4.84 -8.08
N LEU A 213 -2.47 -4.93 -8.05
CA LEU A 213 -3.33 -4.82 -9.23
C LEU A 213 -3.85 -3.39 -9.34
N LYS A 214 -3.67 -2.76 -10.49
CA LYS A 214 -4.28 -1.47 -10.84
C LYS A 214 -4.41 -1.37 -12.35
N ALA A 215 -5.59 -1.04 -12.86
CA ALA A 215 -5.85 -0.93 -14.29
C ALA A 215 -5.20 0.31 -14.92
N SER A 216 -5.06 1.37 -14.12
CA SER A 216 -4.50 2.65 -14.51
C SER A 216 -3.00 2.77 -14.15
N HIS A 217 -2.36 3.86 -14.59
CA HIS A 217 -0.94 4.13 -14.32
C HIS A 217 -0.69 4.47 -12.84
N HIS A 218 0.58 4.50 -12.45
CA HIS A 218 1.02 4.70 -11.06
C HIS A 218 0.34 5.92 -10.38
N TYR A 219 0.40 7.10 -11.01
CA TYR A 219 -0.22 8.35 -10.52
C TYR A 219 -1.51 8.65 -11.26
N SER A 220 -2.58 7.96 -10.89
CA SER A 220 -3.90 8.21 -11.44
C SER A 220 -4.98 7.68 -10.51
N ASP A 221 -6.18 8.21 -10.68
CA ASP A 221 -7.36 7.69 -10.03
C ASP A 221 -7.52 6.20 -10.32
N GLY A 222 -7.87 5.43 -9.29
CA GLY A 222 -8.24 4.05 -9.48
C GLY A 222 -8.08 3.17 -8.25
N TRP A 223 -8.65 1.97 -8.38
CA TRP A 223 -8.53 0.93 -7.38
C TRP A 223 -7.18 0.22 -7.48
N LYS A 224 -6.51 0.14 -6.34
CA LYS A 224 -5.27 -0.60 -6.14
C LYS A 224 -5.53 -1.76 -5.19
N VAL A 225 -5.40 -3.00 -5.68
CA VAL A 225 -5.48 -4.20 -4.83
C VAL A 225 -4.08 -4.65 -4.47
N SER A 226 -3.76 -4.67 -3.18
CA SER A 226 -2.44 -5.08 -2.69
C SER A 226 -2.58 -6.07 -1.54
N LYS A 227 -1.50 -6.85 -1.31
CA LYS A 227 -1.39 -7.73 -0.16
C LYS A 227 -0.51 -7.07 0.90
N ARG A 228 -0.96 -7.08 2.15
CA ARG A 228 -0.22 -6.59 3.31
C ARG A 228 0.02 -7.71 4.31
N PRO A 229 1.26 -7.92 4.78
CA PRO A 229 1.55 -8.96 5.73
C PRO A 229 0.94 -8.65 7.10
N ILE A 230 0.44 -9.68 7.78
CA ILE A 230 0.02 -9.62 9.18
C ILE A 230 1.20 -10.13 9.99
N THR A 231 2.17 -9.26 10.23
CA THR A 231 3.42 -9.61 10.92
C THR A 231 3.97 -8.39 11.67
N GLY A 232 4.50 -8.62 12.86
CA GLY A 232 5.18 -7.61 13.66
C GLY A 232 5.28 -8.03 15.12
N GLN A 233 5.42 -7.05 16.02
CA GLN A 233 5.64 -7.29 17.45
C GLN A 233 4.37 -7.64 18.23
N SER A 234 3.18 -7.35 17.70
CA SER A 234 1.91 -7.65 18.34
C SER A 234 1.46 -9.07 18.02
N ASN A 235 0.97 -9.78 19.04
CA ASN A 235 0.33 -11.09 18.86
C ASN A 235 -1.12 -10.99 18.35
N ASP A 236 -1.63 -9.77 18.16
CA ASP A 236 -2.98 -9.50 17.67
C ASP A 236 -3.00 -9.32 16.14
N PRO A 237 -3.59 -10.26 15.36
CA PRO A 237 -3.71 -10.13 13.91
C PRO A 237 -4.50 -8.89 13.46
N ALA A 238 -5.49 -8.45 14.25
CA ALA A 238 -6.34 -7.30 13.91
C ALA A 238 -5.56 -5.97 13.97
N ALA A 239 -4.44 -5.92 14.70
CA ALA A 239 -3.55 -4.77 14.74
C ALA A 239 -2.94 -4.43 13.36
N TYR A 240 -2.84 -5.41 12.47
CA TYR A 240 -2.23 -5.27 11.14
C TYR A 240 -3.25 -5.07 10.02
N VAL A 241 -4.55 -5.13 10.32
CA VAL A 241 -5.61 -4.86 9.35
C VAL A 241 -5.84 -3.35 9.29
N PRO A 242 -5.75 -2.71 8.10
CA PRO A 242 -5.97 -1.28 7.99
C PRO A 242 -7.45 -0.94 8.21
N PHE A 243 -7.73 0.21 8.81
CA PHE A 243 -9.10 0.69 8.98
C PHE A 243 -9.80 0.85 7.63
N GLY A 244 -11.01 0.31 7.49
CA GLY A 244 -11.75 0.37 6.23
C GLY A 244 -13.05 -0.43 6.23
N GLU A 245 -13.70 -0.44 5.07
CA GLU A 245 -14.92 -1.21 4.81
C GLU A 245 -14.61 -2.70 4.76
N TRP A 246 -15.56 -3.53 5.20
CA TRP A 246 -15.42 -4.98 5.21
C TRP A 246 -16.20 -5.61 4.06
N SER A 247 -15.48 -6.23 3.11
CA SER A 247 -16.07 -6.92 1.95
C SER A 247 -15.65 -8.39 1.89
N VAL A 248 -15.18 -8.95 3.00
CA VAL A 248 -14.79 -10.36 3.07
C VAL A 248 -16.06 -11.22 3.14
N PRO A 249 -16.25 -12.19 2.22
CA PRO A 249 -17.44 -13.04 2.22
C PRO A 249 -17.56 -13.88 3.50
N GLU A 250 -18.79 -13.99 4.01
CA GLU A 250 -19.07 -14.83 5.17
C GLU A 250 -18.72 -16.31 4.90
N GLY A 251 -18.04 -16.95 5.85
CA GLY A 251 -17.60 -18.35 5.72
C GLY A 251 -16.45 -18.60 4.73
N GLN A 252 -16.07 -17.62 3.90
CA GLN A 252 -14.96 -17.73 2.94
C GLN A 252 -13.96 -16.58 3.10
N PRO A 253 -13.25 -16.50 4.25
CA PRO A 253 -12.41 -15.36 4.54
C PRO A 253 -11.10 -15.34 3.76
N PHE A 254 -10.71 -16.46 3.13
CA PHE A 254 -9.44 -16.56 2.42
C PHE A 254 -9.62 -16.39 0.91
N ALA A 255 -8.67 -15.72 0.26
CA ALA A 255 -8.56 -15.67 -1.20
C ALA A 255 -8.12 -17.05 -1.72
N THR A 256 -9.04 -18.00 -1.79
CA THR A 256 -8.72 -19.38 -2.12
C THR A 256 -8.35 -19.51 -3.59
N GLY A 257 -7.18 -20.12 -3.85
CA GLY A 257 -7.01 -21.08 -4.95
C GLY A 257 -8.34 -21.79 -5.24
N ASN A 258 -8.76 -22.09 -6.47
CA ASN A 258 -9.00 -23.52 -6.74
C ASN A 258 -7.87 -24.41 -6.20
N ALA A 259 -7.84 -24.52 -4.88
CA ALA A 259 -6.95 -25.22 -3.97
C ALA A 259 -7.47 -24.93 -2.55
N GLU A 260 -8.79 -25.01 -2.34
CA GLU A 260 -9.17 -25.84 -1.21
C GLU A 260 -8.46 -27.17 -1.44
N ARG A 261 -7.49 -27.45 -0.57
CA ARG A 261 -7.41 -28.81 -0.07
C ARG A 261 -8.84 -29.15 0.31
N ARG A 262 -9.56 -29.85 -0.58
CA ARG A 262 -10.23 -31.05 -0.13
C ARG A 262 -9.16 -31.73 0.71
N THR A 263 -9.35 -31.72 2.02
CA THR A 263 -9.02 -32.90 2.81
C THR A 263 -9.54 -34.03 1.96
N ALA A 264 -8.63 -34.65 1.20
CA ALA A 264 -8.90 -35.93 0.62
C ALA A 264 -9.15 -36.78 1.86
N GLU A 265 -10.42 -36.99 2.17
CA GLU A 265 -10.83 -38.32 2.58
C GLU A 265 -10.06 -39.29 1.67
N PRO A 266 -9.42 -40.31 2.26
CA PRO A 266 -8.46 -41.15 1.56
C PRO A 266 -9.07 -41.54 0.23
N ASN A 267 -8.44 -41.06 -0.85
CA ASN A 267 -8.93 -41.20 -2.21
C ASN A 267 -9.32 -42.66 -2.38
N GLU A 268 -10.63 -42.92 -2.48
CA GLU A 268 -11.13 -44.18 -3.01
C GLU A 268 -10.33 -44.42 -4.28
N ALA A 269 -9.73 -45.60 -4.34
CA ALA A 269 -8.71 -45.98 -5.29
C ALA A 269 -9.01 -45.41 -6.67
N ALA A 270 -8.07 -44.62 -7.21
CA ALA A 270 -7.99 -44.43 -8.65
C ALA A 270 -8.05 -45.84 -9.26
N THR A 271 -9.07 -46.10 -10.09
CA THR A 271 -9.28 -47.41 -10.70
C THR A 271 -8.15 -47.68 -11.68
N ALA A 272 -7.04 -48.20 -11.16
CA ALA A 272 -5.90 -48.66 -11.94
C ALA A 272 -6.40 -49.80 -12.82
N THR A 273 -6.43 -49.57 -14.12
CA THR A 273 -6.79 -50.62 -15.06
C THR A 273 -5.54 -51.43 -15.35
N ASP A 274 -5.61 -52.75 -15.14
CA ASP A 274 -4.54 -53.66 -15.49
C ASP A 274 -4.41 -53.74 -17.02
N ALA A 275 -3.23 -53.42 -17.54
CA ALA A 275 -2.87 -53.51 -18.95
C ALA A 275 -1.63 -54.43 -19.11
N GLY A 276 -1.69 -55.61 -18.50
CA GLY A 276 -0.64 -56.63 -18.60
C GLY A 276 0.62 -56.24 -17.83
N GLY A 277 1.69 -55.90 -18.54
CA GLY A 277 2.96 -55.42 -17.97
C GLY A 277 2.89 -54.01 -17.35
N PHE A 278 1.75 -53.32 -17.51
CA PHE A 278 1.55 -51.93 -17.12
C PHE A 278 0.28 -51.74 -16.29
N THR A 279 0.20 -50.64 -15.56
CA THR A 279 -1.02 -50.11 -14.95
C THR A 279 -1.36 -48.77 -15.59
N ILE A 280 -2.64 -48.55 -15.89
CA ILE A 280 -3.13 -47.26 -16.39
C ILE A 280 -3.92 -46.58 -15.29
N GLU A 281 -3.46 -45.40 -14.88
CA GLU A 281 -4.15 -44.57 -13.89
C GLU A 281 -4.54 -43.22 -14.49
N GLU A 282 -5.77 -42.81 -14.20
CA GLU A 282 -6.29 -41.50 -14.58
C GLU A 282 -5.91 -40.44 -13.52
N HIS A 283 -5.31 -39.34 -13.97
CA HIS A 283 -4.81 -38.26 -13.12
C HIS A 283 -5.16 -36.89 -13.69
N THR A 284 -5.42 -35.92 -12.80
CA THR A 284 -5.65 -34.52 -13.20
C THR A 284 -4.36 -33.72 -13.09
N HIS A 285 -3.91 -33.09 -14.18
CA HIS A 285 -2.76 -32.19 -14.16
C HIS A 285 -3.13 -30.84 -13.49
N THR A 286 -3.02 -30.78 -12.17
CA THR A 286 -3.48 -29.66 -11.31
C THR A 286 -2.97 -28.28 -11.74
N LYS A 287 -1.76 -28.16 -12.29
CA LYS A 287 -1.18 -26.87 -12.74
C LYS A 287 -1.72 -26.35 -14.07
N ARG A 288 -2.30 -27.21 -14.92
CA ARG A 288 -2.78 -26.87 -16.27
C ARG A 288 -4.25 -27.26 -16.50
N GLY A 289 -4.89 -27.90 -15.53
CA GLY A 289 -6.34 -28.14 -15.51
C GLY A 289 -6.85 -29.14 -16.55
N PHE A 290 -6.06 -30.15 -16.94
CA PHE A 290 -6.49 -31.16 -17.92
C PHE A 290 -6.32 -32.59 -17.38
N GLN A 291 -7.11 -33.53 -17.94
CA GLN A 291 -7.07 -34.95 -17.63
C GLN A 291 -5.94 -35.65 -18.38
N MET A 292 -5.23 -36.55 -17.70
CA MET A 292 -4.19 -37.38 -18.29
C MET A 292 -4.25 -38.82 -17.78
N TRP A 293 -3.75 -39.74 -18.59
CA TRP A 293 -3.66 -41.16 -18.28
C TRP A 293 -2.19 -41.55 -18.22
N ILE A 294 -1.77 -42.11 -17.10
CA ILE A 294 -0.38 -42.50 -16.83
C ILE A 294 -0.28 -44.01 -16.94
N VAL A 295 0.57 -44.45 -17.87
CA VAL A 295 0.92 -45.85 -18.07
C VAL A 295 2.22 -46.13 -17.29
N SER A 296 2.11 -46.88 -16.21
CA SER A 296 3.21 -47.19 -15.30
C SER A 296 3.63 -48.66 -15.45
N PRO A 297 4.92 -48.95 -15.73
CA PRO A 297 5.39 -50.32 -15.83
C PRO A 297 5.40 -51.01 -14.46
N LYS A 298 4.95 -52.27 -14.39
CA LYS A 298 4.96 -53.06 -13.15
C LYS A 298 6.35 -53.55 -12.76
N VAL A 299 7.27 -53.63 -13.72
CA VAL A 299 8.65 -54.09 -13.53
C VAL A 299 9.63 -53.03 -14.03
N HIS A 300 10.78 -52.92 -13.38
CA HIS A 300 11.84 -52.03 -13.85
C HIS A 300 12.38 -52.48 -15.21
N ALA A 301 12.37 -51.59 -16.18
CA ALA A 301 12.91 -51.84 -17.51
C ALA A 301 14.38 -51.40 -17.60
N PRO A 302 15.25 -52.17 -18.28
CA PRO A 302 16.60 -51.73 -18.63
C PRO A 302 16.57 -50.42 -19.43
N GLN A 303 17.66 -49.65 -19.35
CA GLN A 303 17.76 -48.31 -19.93
C GLN A 303 17.46 -48.26 -21.44
N GLU A 304 17.86 -49.29 -22.19
CA GLU A 304 17.60 -49.40 -23.63
C GLU A 304 16.11 -49.56 -23.92
N THR A 305 15.44 -50.48 -23.22
CA THR A 305 13.99 -50.72 -23.31
C THR A 305 13.19 -49.48 -22.90
N PHE A 306 13.59 -48.81 -21.82
CA PHE A 306 12.96 -47.57 -21.38
C PHE A 306 13.11 -46.44 -22.42
N SER A 307 14.28 -46.35 -23.07
CA SER A 307 14.53 -45.33 -24.10
C SER A 307 13.67 -45.57 -25.35
N ALA A 308 13.47 -46.84 -25.73
CA ALA A 308 12.56 -47.23 -26.80
C ALA A 308 11.10 -46.86 -26.45
N TRP A 309 10.63 -47.21 -25.24
CA TRP A 309 9.28 -46.83 -24.78
C TRP A 309 9.06 -45.32 -24.76
N LEU A 310 10.08 -44.54 -24.37
CA LEU A 310 10.02 -43.09 -24.39
C LEU A 310 9.93 -42.52 -25.81
N ALA A 311 10.63 -43.13 -26.78
CA ALA A 311 10.54 -42.74 -28.18
C ALA A 311 9.12 -42.99 -28.72
N THR A 312 8.58 -44.20 -28.52
CA THR A 312 7.20 -44.56 -28.89
C THR A 312 6.16 -43.66 -28.23
N ALA A 313 6.35 -43.32 -26.95
CA ALA A 313 5.47 -42.39 -26.24
C ALA A 313 5.49 -41.00 -26.89
N LYS A 314 6.66 -40.48 -27.28
CA LYS A 314 6.80 -39.18 -27.93
C LYS A 314 6.18 -39.14 -29.33
N GLU A 315 6.32 -40.20 -30.13
CA GLU A 315 5.64 -40.33 -31.43
C GLU A 315 4.12 -40.21 -31.28
N ARG A 316 3.58 -40.76 -30.18
CA ARG A 316 2.16 -40.68 -29.81
C ARG A 316 1.79 -39.41 -29.03
N LYS A 317 2.64 -38.38 -29.07
CA LYS A 317 2.46 -37.08 -28.36
C LYS A 317 2.34 -37.21 -26.83
N GLY A 318 2.81 -38.32 -26.26
CA GLY A 318 2.95 -38.55 -24.82
C GLY A 318 4.26 -38.01 -24.27
N TRP A 319 4.38 -38.00 -22.94
CA TRP A 319 5.60 -37.58 -22.25
C TRP A 319 5.87 -38.46 -21.03
N TYR A 320 7.11 -38.48 -20.56
CA TYR A 320 7.42 -39.15 -19.30
C TYR A 320 7.12 -38.24 -18.10
N SER A 321 6.39 -38.78 -17.14
CA SER A 321 6.04 -38.14 -15.89
C SER A 321 6.74 -38.86 -14.74
N ARG A 322 7.56 -38.14 -13.98
CA ARG A 322 8.25 -38.69 -12.78
C ARG A 322 7.23 -38.97 -11.68
N LYS A 323 7.57 -39.71 -10.63
CA LYS A 323 6.68 -39.85 -9.48
C LYS A 323 6.50 -38.50 -8.76
N TRP A 324 5.26 -38.10 -8.42
CA TRP A 324 5.00 -36.98 -7.51
C TRP A 324 3.82 -37.30 -6.57
N GLY A 325 3.98 -37.04 -5.27
CA GLY A 325 2.96 -37.38 -4.28
C GLY A 325 2.62 -38.89 -4.31
N SER A 326 1.33 -39.20 -4.43
CA SER A 326 0.80 -40.56 -4.62
C SER A 326 0.74 -41.02 -6.07
N THR A 327 0.97 -40.14 -7.05
CA THR A 327 0.91 -40.47 -8.48
C THR A 327 2.18 -41.22 -8.92
N PRO A 328 2.07 -42.40 -9.58
CA PRO A 328 3.23 -43.19 -9.99
C PRO A 328 4.03 -42.53 -11.13
N ALA A 329 5.27 -42.98 -11.31
CA ALA A 329 6.06 -42.61 -12.47
C ALA A 329 5.61 -43.42 -13.69
N GLY A 330 5.54 -42.80 -14.87
CA GLY A 330 5.06 -43.48 -16.07
C GLY A 330 4.96 -42.57 -17.30
N PHE A 331 4.41 -43.12 -18.38
CA PHE A 331 4.19 -42.41 -19.63
C PHE A 331 2.78 -41.82 -19.64
N ALA A 332 2.68 -40.50 -19.74
CA ALA A 332 1.44 -39.76 -19.65
C ALA A 332 0.92 -39.34 -21.03
N PHE A 333 -0.40 -39.46 -21.21
CA PHE A 333 -1.13 -39.10 -22.43
C PHE A 333 -2.37 -38.28 -22.09
N LYS A 334 -2.82 -37.44 -23.03
CA LYS A 334 -4.05 -36.62 -22.90
C LYS A 334 -5.32 -37.35 -23.36
N CYS A 335 -5.20 -38.57 -23.86
CA CYS A 335 -6.27 -39.32 -24.49
C CYS A 335 -6.19 -40.78 -23.97
N PRO A 336 -7.26 -41.32 -23.38
CA PRO A 336 -7.25 -42.65 -22.77
C PRO A 336 -7.01 -43.76 -23.78
N GLU A 337 -7.55 -43.62 -25.00
CA GLU A 337 -7.40 -44.58 -26.08
C GLU A 337 -5.93 -44.70 -26.53
N VAL A 338 -5.20 -43.58 -26.54
CA VAL A 338 -3.77 -43.55 -26.87
C VAL A 338 -2.93 -44.20 -25.77
N ALA A 339 -3.29 -43.97 -24.50
CA ALA A 339 -2.63 -44.61 -23.36
C ALA A 339 -2.83 -46.14 -23.39
N LYS A 340 -4.06 -46.60 -23.69
CA LYS A 340 -4.37 -48.02 -23.82
C LYS A 340 -3.63 -48.66 -24.99
N ALA A 341 -3.69 -48.04 -26.17
CA ALA A 341 -2.98 -48.54 -27.35
C ALA A 341 -1.45 -48.57 -27.17
N PHE A 342 -0.90 -47.69 -26.32
CA PHE A 342 0.52 -47.71 -25.97
C PHE A 342 0.84 -48.85 -25.00
N ALA A 343 -0.01 -49.09 -24.00
CA ALA A 343 0.17 -50.22 -23.07
C ALA A 343 0.03 -51.58 -23.80
N ASP A 344 -0.98 -51.72 -24.67
CA ASP A 344 -1.24 -52.96 -25.42
C ASP A 344 -0.08 -53.30 -26.38
N GLU A 345 0.52 -52.31 -27.04
CA GLU A 345 1.68 -52.49 -27.94
C GLU A 345 2.94 -52.93 -27.19
N LEU A 346 3.13 -52.47 -25.96
CA LEU A 346 4.31 -52.79 -25.16
C LEU A 346 4.14 -54.04 -24.28
N ALA A 347 2.90 -54.52 -24.11
CA ALA A 347 2.57 -55.73 -23.37
C ALA A 347 2.50 -56.98 -24.27
N GLY A 348 2.33 -56.80 -25.58
CA GLY A 348 2.50 -57.85 -26.60
C GLY A 348 3.97 -58.01 -27.00
#